data_AF-A0A351PUM4-F1
#
_entry.id   AF-A0A351PUM4-F1
#
_cell.length_a   1.000
_cell.length_b   1.000
_cell.length_c   1.000
_cell.angle_alpha   90.00
_cell.angle_beta   90.00
_cell.angle_gamma   90.00
#
_symmetry.space_group_name_H-M   'P 1'
#
loop_
_entity.id
_entity.type
_entity.pdbx_description
1 polymer ?
#
loop_
_entity_poly.entity_id
_entity_poly.type
_entity_poly.pdbx_seq_one_letter_code
_entity_poly.pdbx_strand_id
1 'polypeptide(L)' 'MAKVDLSKYGINGVTEIVYNPSYEVLFKEEMDPSLEGYEKGQLTELDSVNVMTGIYTGRSPKDKFIVMD' A
#
# COMPACT_ATOMS: atom_id res chain seq x y z
N MET A 1 -20.99 5.26 10.43
CA MET A 1 -19.56 4.95 10.65
C MET A 1 -18.90 6.16 11.29
N ALA A 2 -17.92 5.95 12.18
CA ALA A 2 -17.13 7.05 12.72
C ALA A 2 -16.28 7.67 11.60
N LYS A 3 -16.14 9.00 11.60
CA LYS A 3 -15.27 9.71 10.65
C LYS A 3 -13.81 9.32 10.96
N VAL A 4 -13.09 8.81 9.97
CA VAL A 4 -11.65 8.54 10.09
C VAL A 4 -10.93 9.89 10.08
N ASP A 5 -10.33 10.25 11.22
CA ASP A 5 -9.53 11.45 11.37
C ASP A 5 -8.05 11.09 11.48
N LEU A 6 -7.28 11.47 10.46
CA LEU A 6 -5.84 11.20 10.35
C LEU A 6 -4.99 12.33 10.95
N SER A 7 -5.58 13.49 11.26
CA SER A 7 -4.86 14.66 11.77
C SER A 7 -4.23 14.40 13.15
N LYS A 8 -4.84 13.53 13.96
CA LYS A 8 -4.30 13.06 15.24
C LYS A 8 -2.95 12.31 15.12
N TYR A 9 -2.60 11.84 13.94
CA TYR A 9 -1.30 11.22 13.63
C TYR A 9 -0.34 12.18 12.91
N GLY A 10 -0.74 13.45 12.72
CA GLY A 10 0.04 14.47 12.02
C GLY A 10 -0.13 14.49 10.50
N ILE A 11 -1.08 13.71 9.93
CA ILE A 11 -1.30 13.64 8.48
C ILE A 11 -2.37 14.67 8.09
N ASN A 12 -1.99 15.62 7.23
CA ASN A 12 -2.84 16.73 6.76
C ASN A 12 -2.91 16.76 5.23
N GLY A 13 -3.91 17.46 4.66
CA GLY A 13 -4.03 17.62 3.21
C GLY A 13 -4.47 16.38 2.45
N VAL A 14 -5.09 15.42 3.14
CA VAL A 14 -5.58 14.17 2.55
C VAL A 14 -6.71 14.47 1.55
N THR A 15 -6.52 14.07 0.29
CA THR A 15 -7.49 14.28 -0.80
C THR A 15 -8.62 13.26 -0.77
N GLU A 16 -8.31 12.02 -0.41
CA GLU A 16 -9.26 10.91 -0.38
C GLU A 16 -8.89 9.89 0.71
N ILE A 17 -9.90 9.22 1.28
CA ILE A 17 -9.72 8.11 2.21
C ILE A 17 -10.51 6.91 1.67
N VAL A 18 -9.79 5.89 1.20
CA VAL A 18 -10.36 4.58 0.87
C VAL A 18 -10.26 3.69 2.10
N TYR A 19 -11.37 3.50 2.82
CA TYR A 19 -11.40 2.76 4.10
C TYR A 19 -12.11 1.42 3.93
N ASN A 20 -11.46 0.34 4.38
CA ASN A 20 -11.91 -1.04 4.18
C ASN A 20 -12.25 -1.35 2.70
N PRO A 21 -11.30 -1.15 1.76
CA PRO A 21 -11.54 -1.49 0.36
C PRO A 21 -11.89 -2.98 0.22
N SER A 22 -12.83 -3.27 -0.69
CA SER A 22 -13.10 -4.66 -1.05
C SER A 22 -12.00 -5.20 -1.95
N TYR A 23 -11.94 -6.53 -2.12
CA TYR A 23 -10.96 -7.16 -3.01
C TYR A 23 -11.10 -6.72 -4.46
N GLU A 24 -12.32 -6.45 -4.92
CA GLU A 24 -12.59 -5.96 -6.28
C GLU A 24 -12.03 -4.56 -6.48
N VAL A 25 -12.12 -3.70 -5.46
CA VAL A 25 -11.49 -2.37 -5.49
C VAL A 25 -9.98 -2.51 -5.50
N LEU A 26 -9.40 -3.32 -4.61
CA LEU A 26 -7.94 -3.55 -4.58
C LEU A 26 -7.42 -4.04 -5.93
N PHE A 27 -8.07 -5.05 -6.51
CA PHE A 27 -7.69 -5.58 -7.82
C PHE A 27 -7.74 -4.51 -8.91
N LYS A 28 -8.79 -3.70 -8.94
CA LYS A 28 -8.94 -2.62 -9.93
C LYS A 28 -7.82 -1.58 -9.80
N GLU A 29 -7.55 -1.13 -8.58
CA GLU A 29 -6.53 -0.12 -8.31
C GLU A 29 -5.12 -0.66 -8.62
N GLU A 30 -4.83 -1.93 -8.29
CA GLU A 30 -3.53 -2.57 -8.58
C GLU A 30 -3.28 -2.76 -10.10
N MET A 31 -4.34 -2.80 -10.92
CA MET A 31 -4.28 -2.95 -12.37
C MET A 31 -4.31 -1.60 -13.14
N ASP A 32 -4.25 -0.47 -12.45
CA ASP A 32 -4.22 0.83 -13.11
C ASP A 32 -2.98 0.97 -14.02
N PRO A 33 -3.15 1.21 -15.33
CA PRO A 33 -2.04 1.28 -16.28
C PRO A 33 -1.12 2.49 -16.07
N SER A 34 -1.53 3.47 -15.26
CA SER A 34 -0.73 4.63 -14.88
C SER A 34 0.27 4.36 -13.76
N LEU A 35 0.20 3.19 -13.10
CA LEU A 35 1.13 2.82 -12.04
C LEU A 35 2.53 2.57 -12.59
N GLU A 36 3.53 3.09 -11.87
CA GLU A 36 4.93 3.04 -12.26
C GLU A 36 5.79 2.39 -11.16
N GLY A 37 7.01 2.00 -11.52
CA GLY A 37 7.99 1.47 -10.57
C GLY A 37 7.49 0.24 -9.78
N TYR A 38 7.49 0.36 -8.45
CA TYR A 38 7.12 -0.73 -7.52
C TYR A 38 5.64 -0.77 -7.18
N GLU A 39 4.85 0.21 -7.64
CA GLU A 39 3.40 0.24 -7.44
C GLU A 39 2.66 -0.64 -8.47
N LYS A 40 3.30 -0.87 -9.63
CA LYS A 40 2.69 -1.59 -10.75
C LYS A 40 2.43 -3.07 -10.43
N GLY A 41 1.16 -3.45 -10.46
CA GLY A 41 0.72 -4.85 -10.45
C GLY A 41 0.83 -5.53 -11.82
N GLN A 42 0.97 -6.86 -11.80
CA GLN A 42 0.95 -7.71 -12.99
C GLN A 42 -0.01 -8.88 -12.75
N LEU A 43 -0.98 -9.07 -13.65
CA LEU A 43 -1.86 -10.23 -13.60
C LEU A 43 -1.12 -11.47 -14.11
N THR A 44 -1.02 -12.49 -13.25
CA THR A 44 -0.41 -13.78 -13.59
C THR A 44 -1.38 -14.70 -14.31
N GLU A 45 -0.88 -15.78 -14.91
CA GLU A 45 -1.72 -16.84 -15.51
C GLU A 45 -2.59 -17.61 -14.50
N LEU A 46 -2.33 -17.41 -13.20
CA LEU A 46 -3.08 -18.01 -12.10
C LEU A 46 -4.15 -17.06 -11.54
N ASP A 47 -4.49 -15.99 -12.28
CA ASP A 47 -5.44 -14.95 -11.88
C ASP A 47 -5.09 -14.25 -10.55
N SER A 48 -3.80 -14.24 -10.19
CA SER A 48 -3.29 -13.53 -9.02
C SER A 48 -2.46 -12.32 -9.41
N VAL A 49 -2.52 -11.26 -8.61
CA VAL A 49 -1.71 -10.06 -8.81
C VAL A 49 -0.31 -10.27 -8.23
N ASN A 50 0.71 -9.98 -9.03
CA ASN A 50 2.11 -9.95 -8.62
C ASN A 50 2.66 -8.52 -8.61
N VAL A 51 3.51 -8.20 -7.64
CA VAL A 51 4.26 -6.94 -7.55
C VAL A 51 5.74 -7.21 -7.30
N MET A 52 6.60 -6.25 -7.65
CA MET A 52 8.05 -6.33 -7.45
C MET A 52 8.50 -5.29 -6.42
N THR A 53 9.25 -5.71 -5.40
CA THR A 53 9.71 -4.84 -4.30
C THR A 53 11.15 -4.33 -4.46
N GLY A 54 11.73 -4.49 -5.66
CA GLY A 54 13.09 -4.06 -5.97
C GLY A 54 14.14 -4.80 -5.14
N ILE A 55 15.02 -4.05 -4.48
CA ILE A 55 16.10 -4.62 -3.65
C ILE A 55 15.59 -5.16 -2.30
N TYR A 56 14.39 -4.76 -1.87
CA TYR A 56 13.80 -5.15 -0.59
C TYR A 56 13.08 -6.50 -0.70
N THR A 57 13.85 -7.55 -0.98
CA THR A 57 13.35 -8.93 -1.16
C THR A 57 13.25 -9.72 0.14
N GLY A 58 13.44 -9.06 1.29
CA GLY A 58 13.41 -9.66 2.62
C GLY A 58 13.42 -8.60 3.72
N ARG A 59 13.49 -9.06 4.98
CA ARG A 59 13.55 -8.18 6.15
C ARG A 59 14.92 -7.51 6.27
N SER A 60 14.94 -6.26 6.73
CA SER A 60 16.16 -5.53 7.12
C SER A 60 16.30 -5.47 8.65
N PRO A 61 16.84 -6.50 9.31
CA PRO A 61 16.90 -6.53 10.78
C PRO A 61 17.75 -5.41 11.39
N LYS A 62 18.69 -4.85 10.62
CA LYS A 62 19.57 -3.76 11.05
C LYS A 62 18.88 -2.39 11.10
N ASP A 63 17.75 -2.24 10.43
CA ASP A 63 16.99 -0.99 10.36
C ASP A 63 15.83 -0.95 11.37
N LYS A 64 15.74 -1.96 12.25
CA LYS A 64 14.71 -2.02 13.30
C LYS A 64 15.22 -1.33 14.57
N PHE A 65 14.52 -0.28 14.98
CA PHE A 65 14.79 0.48 16.21
C PHE A 65 13.58 0.48 17.14
N ILE A 66 13.83 0.69 18.43
CA ILE A 66 12.81 0.88 19.47
C ILE A 66 13.15 2.20 20.15
N VAL A 67 12.16 3.10 20.28
CA VAL A 67 12.33 4.35 21.05
C VAL A 67 12.60 3.95 22.49
N MET A 68 13.70 4.44 23.06
CA MET A 68 13.97 4.29 24.49
C MET A 68 13.43 5.54 25.19
N ASP A 69 12.49 5.34 26.10
CA ASP A 69 11.79 6.38 26.85
C ASP A 69 12.09 6.35 28.36
#